data_AF-A0A8S3F2B6-F1
#
_entry.id   AF-A0A8S3F2B6-F1
#
_cell.length_a   1.000
_cell.length_b   1.000
_cell.length_c   1.000
_cell.angle_alpha   90.00
_cell.angle_beta   90.00
_cell.angle_gamma   90.00
#
_symmetry.space_group_name_H-M   'P 1'
#
loop_
_entity.id
_entity.type
_entity.pdbx_description
1 polymer ?
#
loop_
_entity_poly.entity_id
_entity_poly.type
_entity_poly.pdbx_seq_one_letter_code
_entity_poly.pdbx_strand_id
1 'polypeptide(L)' 'MIYGSPFVYDNGRMVIVGSTDGCLRILNTQSGEIVCETKVDGNGLFSSPVVYLNFIL' A
#
# COMPACT_ATOMS: atom_id res chain seq x y z
N MET A 1 -3.56 -0.89 11.79
CA MET A 1 -4.81 -1.47 11.23
C MET A 1 -4.85 -1.02 9.78
N ILE A 2 -5.19 -1.90 8.82
CA ILE A 2 -5.31 -1.46 7.42
C ILE A 2 -6.57 -0.62 7.30
N TYR A 3 -6.46 0.57 6.71
CA TYR A 3 -7.56 1.50 6.50
C TYR A 3 -7.65 1.80 5.00
N GLY A 4 -8.87 1.75 4.44
CA GLY A 4 -9.08 1.86 3.00
C GLY A 4 -9.02 0.52 2.25
N SER A 5 -9.37 0.56 0.97
CA SER A 5 -9.35 -0.62 0.09
C SER A 5 -7.95 -0.87 -0.46
N PRO A 6 -7.44 -2.12 -0.47
CA PRO A 6 -6.16 -2.42 -1.08
C PRO A 6 -6.16 -2.13 -2.59
N PHE A 7 -5.02 -1.74 -3.15
CA PHE A 7 -4.84 -1.58 -4.60
C PHE A 7 -3.95 -2.70 -5.15
N VAL A 8 -4.44 -3.40 -6.17
CA VAL A 8 -3.72 -4.49 -6.82
C VAL A 8 -3.02 -3.97 -8.07
N TYR A 9 -1.72 -4.25 -8.21
CA TYR A 9 -0.91 -3.80 -9.33
C TYR A 9 0.01 -4.90 -9.86
N ASP A 10 0.74 -4.59 -10.93
CA ASP A 10 1.67 -5.51 -11.60
C ASP A 10 1.01 -6.86 -11.94
N ASN A 11 -0.12 -6.81 -12.65
CA ASN A 11 -0.90 -8.00 -13.04
C ASN A 11 -1.26 -8.92 -11.85
N GLY A 12 -1.51 -8.35 -10.67
CA GLY A 12 -1.94 -9.13 -9.51
C GLY A 12 -0.80 -9.67 -8.66
N ARG A 13 0.47 -9.37 -8.98
CA ARG A 13 1.63 -9.85 -8.22
C ARG A 13 1.90 -9.06 -6.96
N MET A 14 1.39 -7.83 -6.92
CA MET A 14 1.67 -6.93 -5.82
C MET A 14 0.41 -6.22 -5.36
N VAL A 15 0.31 -6.00 -4.05
CA VAL A 15 -0.79 -5.29 -3.40
C VAL A 15 -0.25 -4.16 -2.57
N ILE A 16 -0.95 -3.03 -2.60
CA ILE A 16 -0.59 -1.81 -1.88
C ILE A 16 -1.65 -1.58 -0.81
N VAL A 17 -1.20 -1.31 0.40
CA VAL A 17 -2.06 -1.03 1.55
C VAL A 17 -1.59 0.21 2.30
N GLY A 18 -2.55 1.08 2.64
CA GLY A 18 -2.39 2.13 3.62
C GLY A 18 -2.76 1.63 5.02
N SER A 19 -2.04 2.08 6.03
CA SER A 19 -2.30 1.70 7.42
C SER A 19 -2.44 2.93 8.31
N THR A 20 -3.19 2.76 9.40
CA THR A 20 -3.43 3.79 10.42
C THR A 20 -2.17 4.25 11.15
N ASP A 21 -1.08 3.47 11.06
CA ASP A 21 0.24 3.88 11.52
C ASP A 21 0.90 4.87 10.55
N GLY A 22 0.26 5.25 9.45
CA GLY A 22 0.76 6.22 8.48
C GLY A 22 1.82 5.66 7.53
N CYS A 23 1.96 4.33 7.50
CA CYS A 23 2.82 3.63 6.57
C CYS A 23 2.04 3.11 5.37
N LEU A 24 2.66 3.21 4.20
CA LEU A 24 2.24 2.59 2.97
C LEU A 24 3.13 1.36 2.73
N ARG A 25 2.51 0.22 2.50
CA ARG A 25 3.21 -1.06 2.33
C ARG A 25 2.85 -1.68 1.01
N ILE A 26 3.86 -2.26 0.38
CA ILE A 26 3.75 -3.05 -0.83
C ILE A 26 4.05 -4.50 -0.44
N LEU A 27 3.14 -5.40 -0.76
CA LEU A 27 3.30 -6.82 -0.47
C LEU A 27 3.30 -7.64 -1.76
N ASN A 28 4.11 -8.69 -1.78
CA ASN A 28 4.02 -9.75 -2.78
C ASN A 28 2.76 -10.59 -2.50
N THR A 29 1.92 -10.81 -3.49
CA THR A 29 0.63 -11.51 -3.29
C THR A 29 0.77 -13.02 -3.14
N GLN A 30 1.88 -13.62 -3.59
CA GLN A 30 2.17 -15.04 -3.42
C GLN A 30 2.78 -15.35 -2.05
N SER A 31 3.81 -14.61 -1.64
CA SER A 31 4.50 -14.87 -0.37
C SER A 31 3.87 -14.15 0.82
N GLY A 32 3.14 -13.07 0.59
CA GLY A 32 2.63 -12.19 1.64
C GLY A 32 3.71 -11.30 2.27
N GLU A 33 4.94 -11.35 1.77
CA GLU A 33 6.05 -10.56 2.30
C GLU A 33 5.98 -9.10 1.87
N ILE A 34 6.47 -8.22 2.74
CA ILE A 34 6.60 -6.80 2.47
C ILE A 34 7.81 -6.59 1.55
N VAL A 35 7.56 -6.13 0.33
CA VAL A 35 8.58 -5.77 -0.66
C VAL A 35 9.09 -4.35 -0.40
N CYS A 36 8.20 -3.45 0.05
CA CYS A 36 8.54 -2.08 0.36
C CYS A 36 7.62 -1.52 1.46
N GLU A 37 8.19 -0.70 2.35
CA GLU A 37 7.48 0.07 3.35
C GLU A 37 7.96 1.52 3.29
N THR A 38 7.03 2.46 3.31
CA THR A 38 7.32 3.89 3.33
C THR A 38 6.41 4.60 4.31
N LYS A 39 7.00 5.43 5.17
CA LYS A 39 6.26 6.32 6.06
C LYS A 39 5.82 7.54 5.26
N VAL A 40 4.52 7.74 5.13
CA VAL A 40 3.93 8.86 4.36
C VAL A 40 3.48 9.98 5.30
N ASP A 41 2.87 9.62 6.43
CA ASP A 41 2.37 10.60 7.41
C ASP A 41 2.55 10.08 8.86
N GLY A 42 2.69 10.99 9.82
CA GLY A 42 2.65 10.71 11.25
C GLY A 42 1.24 10.45 11.78
N ASN A 43 0.20 10.92 11.09
CA ASN A 43 -1.18 10.90 11.58
C ASN A 43 -2.07 9.77 11.04
N GLY A 44 -1.53 8.87 10.21
CA GLY A 44 -2.26 7.74 9.65
C GLY A 44 -2.72 7.95 8.21
N LEU A 45 -2.71 6.90 7.40
CA LEU A 45 -3.29 6.89 6.05
C LEU A 45 -4.73 6.38 6.13
N PHE A 46 -5.69 7.22 5.73
CA PHE A 46 -7.12 6.90 5.76
C PHE A 46 -7.77 6.80 4.37
N SER A 47 -7.02 7.07 3.31
CA SER A 47 -7.47 6.93 1.92
C SER A 47 -7.14 5.55 1.35
N SER A 48 -7.87 5.15 0.31
CA SER A 48 -7.51 4.00 -0.51
C SER A 48 -6.37 4.39 -1.47
N PRO A 49 -5.26 3.63 -1.54
CA PRO A 49 -4.16 3.92 -2.45
C PRO A 49 -4.58 3.82 -3.93
N VAL A 50 -3.98 4.65 -4.78
CA VAL A 50 -4.11 4.57 -6.24
C VAL A 50 -2.72 4.58 -6.88
N VAL A 51 -2.47 3.67 -7.83
CA VAL A 51 -1.26 3.73 -8.66
C VAL A 51 -1.56 4.41 -9.98
N TYR A 52 -0.80 5.44 -10.30
CA TYR A 52 -0.82 6.09 -11.61
C TYR A 52 0.61 6.21 -12.14
N LEU A 53 0.90 5.46 -13.21
CA LEU A 53 2.24 5.36 -13.78
C LEU A 53 3.27 4.94 -12.71
N ASN A 54 4.16 5.86 -12.32
CA ASN A 54 5.21 5.65 -11.33
C ASN A 54 4.90 6.32 -9.97
N PHE A 55 3.66 6.77 -9.77
CA PHE A 55 3.23 7.45 -8.56
C PHE A 55 2.19 6.62 -7.80
N ILE A 56 2.27 6.70 -6.47
CA ILE A 56 1.20 6.25 -5.57
C ILE A 56 0.56 7.52 -5.00
N LEU A 57 -0.76 7.63 -5.18
CA LEU A 57 -1.60 8.76 -4.77
C LEU A 57 -2.53 8.36 -3.63
#